data_AF-A0A7C3HQ93-F1
#
_entry.id   AF-A0A7C3HQ93-F1
#
_cell.length_a   1.000
_cell.length_b   1.000
_cell.length_c   1.000
_cell.angle_alpha   90.00
_cell.angle_beta   90.00
_cell.angle_gamma   90.00
#
_symmetry.space_group_name_H-M   'P 1'
#
loop_
_entity.id
_entity.type
_entity.pdbx_description
1 polymer ?
#
loop_
_entity_poly.entity_id
_entity_poly.type
_entity_poly.pdbx_seq_one_letter_code
_entity_poly.pdbx_strand_id
1 'polypeptide(L)' 'MKLGAVTYNVLKDWDLETVIKKLEEAGFEAVELRTEHKHGVEPSLNAEARAAVRARF' A
#
# COMPACT_ATOMS: atom_id res chain seq x y z
N MET A 1 4.76 -13.99 -14.98
CA MET A 1 5.59 -12.95 -14.33
C MET A 1 4.62 -12.00 -13.65
N LYS A 2 4.80 -11.67 -12.36
CA LYS A 2 3.91 -10.74 -11.64
C LYS A 2 4.54 -9.36 -11.52
N LEU A 3 3.82 -8.32 -11.94
CA LEU A 3 4.30 -6.94 -11.88
C LEU A 3 3.97 -6.33 -10.51
N GLY A 4 4.96 -5.71 -9.85
CA GLY A 4 4.80 -5.07 -8.56
C GLY A 4 5.33 -3.63 -8.52
N ALA A 5 4.84 -2.85 -7.57
CA ALA A 5 5.28 -1.48 -7.32
C ALA A 5 5.89 -1.32 -5.91
N VAL A 6 6.65 -0.25 -5.69
CA VAL A 6 7.21 0.14 -4.38
C VAL A 6 6.85 1.58 -4.11
N THR A 7 6.38 1.92 -2.89
CA THR A 7 5.84 3.25 -2.63
C THR A 7 6.87 4.38 -2.51
N TYR A 8 8.17 4.09 -2.49
CA TYR A 8 9.25 5.04 -2.19
C TYR A 8 9.22 6.36 -2.97
N ASN A 9 8.90 6.31 -4.27
CA ASN A 9 8.90 7.48 -5.15
C ASN A 9 7.49 7.90 -5.53
N VAL A 10 6.93 7.29 -6.58
CA VAL A 10 5.72 7.78 -7.26
C VAL A 10 4.47 7.72 -6.37
N LEU A 11 4.42 6.79 -5.43
CA LEU A 11 3.22 6.49 -4.63
C LEU A 11 3.30 7.00 -3.18
N LYS A 12 4.42 7.61 -2.76
CA LYS A 12 4.70 7.92 -1.34
C LYS A 12 3.66 8.86 -0.71
N ASP A 13 3.06 9.72 -1.53
CA ASP A 13 2.11 10.76 -1.15
C ASP A 13 0.65 10.34 -1.38
N TRP A 14 0.40 9.05 -1.64
CA TRP A 14 -0.94 8.49 -1.80
C TRP A 14 -1.38 7.78 -0.53
N ASP A 15 -2.67 7.88 -0.21
CA ASP A 15 -3.27 7.03 0.81
C ASP A 15 -3.40 5.58 0.32
N LEU A 16 -3.63 4.65 1.24
CA LEU A 16 -3.67 3.22 0.96
C LEU A 16 -4.73 2.85 -0.09
N GLU A 17 -5.90 3.48 -0.04
CA GLU A 17 -7.00 3.20 -0.96
C GLU A 17 -6.67 3.66 -2.39
N THR A 18 -6.06 4.85 -2.51
CA THR A 18 -5.58 5.38 -3.79
C THR A 18 -4.50 4.49 -4.39
N VAL A 19 -3.55 3.99 -3.59
CA VAL A 19 -2.50 3.06 -4.03
C VAL A 19 -3.12 1.79 -4.63
N ILE A 20 -4.01 1.13 -3.88
CA ILE A 20 -4.62 -0.13 -4.30
C ILE A 20 -5.41 0.07 -5.60
N LYS A 21 -6.35 1.03 -5.60
CA LYS A 21 -7.22 1.27 -6.75
C LYS A 21 -6.42 1.60 -8.02
N LYS A 22 -5.39 2.47 -7.92
CA LYS A 22 -4.61 2.89 -9.09
C LYS A 22 -3.71 1.79 -9.63
N LEU A 23 -3.16 0.95 -8.75
CA LEU A 23 -2.34 -0.18 -9.16
C LEU A 23 -3.19 -1.29 -9.81
N GLU A 24 -4.38 -1.56 -9.27
CA GLU A 24 -5.35 -2.48 -9.91
C GLU A 24 -5.77 -1.98 -11.30
N GLU A 25 -6.15 -0.70 -11.42
CA GLU A 25 -6.50 -0.06 -12.70
C GLU A 25 -5.34 -0.14 -13.72
N ALA A 26 -4.09 -0.11 -13.24
CA ALA A 26 -2.89 -0.19 -14.07
C ALA A 26 -2.37 -1.63 -14.33
N GLY A 27 -3.02 -2.66 -13.77
CA GLY A 27 -2.65 -4.06 -13.97
C GLY A 27 -1.45 -4.54 -13.14
N PHE A 28 -1.13 -3.85 -12.05
CA PHE A 28 -0.13 -4.32 -11.07
C PHE A 28 -0.75 -5.36 -10.14
N GLU A 29 0.03 -6.37 -9.76
CA GLU A 29 -0.41 -7.50 -8.94
C GLU A 29 0.09 -7.43 -7.49
N ALA A 30 1.00 -6.50 -7.17
CA ALA A 30 1.56 -6.35 -5.83
C ALA A 30 2.08 -4.92 -5.56
N VAL A 31 2.15 -4.56 -4.28
CA VAL A 31 2.82 -3.34 -3.82
C VAL A 31 3.62 -3.59 -2.55
N GLU A 32 4.86 -3.10 -2.51
CA GLU A 32 5.66 -2.98 -1.29
C GLU A 32 5.45 -1.59 -0.69
N LEU A 33 4.86 -1.57 0.52
CA LEU A 33 4.64 -0.37 1.29
C LEU A 33 5.89 -0.05 2.12
N ARG A 34 6.51 1.11 1.87
CA ARG A 34 7.62 1.64 2.67
C ARG A 34 7.07 2.46 3.83
N THR A 35 7.77 2.42 4.96
CA THR A 35 7.44 3.23 6.14
C THR A 35 7.63 4.72 5.89
N GLU A 36 7.02 5.56 6.73
CA GLU A 36 7.09 7.02 6.68
C GLU A 36 6.38 7.63 5.47
N HIS A 37 5.34 6.97 4.96
CA HIS A 37 4.58 7.39 3.79
C HIS A 37 3.11 7.60 4.10
N LYS A 38 2.43 8.36 3.24
CA LYS A 38 1.06 8.84 3.49
C LYS A 38 0.03 7.71 3.65
N HIS A 39 0.27 6.54 3.05
CA HIS A 39 -0.59 5.37 3.22
C HIS A 39 -0.69 4.87 4.67
N GLY A 40 0.24 5.26 5.55
CA GLY A 40 0.12 5.04 7.00
C GLY A 40 0.27 3.59 7.46
N VAL A 41 0.91 2.74 6.64
CA VAL A 41 1.17 1.34 7.01
C VAL A 41 2.53 1.28 7.70
N GLU A 42 2.48 1.32 9.03
CA GLU A 42 3.66 1.51 9.89
C GLU A 42 3.85 0.37 10.90
N PRO A 43 5.09 0.13 11.38
CA PRO A 43 5.36 -0.88 12.40
C PRO A 43 4.59 -0.67 13.70
N SER A 44 4.25 0.59 14.01
CA SER A 44 3.52 1.02 15.20
C SER A 44 2.02 0.68 15.18
N LEU A 45 1.48 0.19 14.06
CA LEU A 45 0.07 -0.23 14.00
C LEU A 45 -0.23 -1.33 15.02
N ASN A 46 -1.31 -1.15 15.76
CA ASN A 46 -1.84 -2.16 16.68
C ASN A 46 -2.51 -3.33 15.91
N ALA A 47 -2.96 -4.35 16.64
CA ALA A 47 -3.55 -5.55 16.02
C ALA A 47 -4.81 -5.25 15.18
N GLU A 48 -5.67 -4.35 15.65
CA GLU A 48 -6.90 -3.97 14.95
C GLU A 48 -6.60 -3.25 13.63
N ALA A 49 -5.70 -2.26 13.67
CA ALA A 49 -5.30 -1.52 12.48
C ALA A 49 -4.58 -2.41 11.46
N ARG A 50 -3.75 -3.35 11.92
CA ARG A 50 -3.12 -4.35 11.02
C ARG A 50 -4.16 -5.25 10.35
N ALA A 51 -5.19 -5.68 11.09
CA ALA A 51 -6.29 -6.46 10.53
C ALA A 51 -7.08 -5.67 9.49
N ALA A 52 -7.34 -4.39 9.75
CA ALA A 52 -8.00 -3.49 8.80
C ALA A 52 -7.19 -3.30 7.51
N VAL A 53 -5.87 -3.12 7.61
CA VAL A 53 -4.98 -3.06 6.42
C VAL A 53 -5.00 -4.38 5.66
N ARG A 54 -4.90 -5.52 6.36
CA ARG A 54 -4.94 -6.85 5.74
C ARG A 54 -6.24 -7.12 4.99
N ALA A 55 -7.37 -6.59 5.45
CA ALA A 55 -8.66 -6.78 4.77
C ALA A 55 -8.79 -6.01 3.46
N ARG A 56 -7.83 -5.12 3.13
CA ARG A 56 -7.80 -4.36 1.87
C ARG A 56 -7.04 -5.08 0.74
N PHE A 57 -6.34 -6.18 1.04
CA PHE A 57 -5.55 -6.99 0.10
C PHE A 57 -6.07 -8.44 0.08
#